data_AF-X1VAX2-F1
#
_entry.id   AF-X1VAX2-F1
#
_cell.length_a   1.000
_cell.length_b   1.000
_cell.length_c   1.000
_cell.angle_alpha   90.00
_cell.angle_beta   90.00
_cell.angle_gamma   90.00
#
_symmetry.space_group_name_H-M   'P 1'
#
loop_
_entity.id
_entity.type
_entity.pdbx_description
1 polymer ?
#
loop_
_entity_poly.entity_id
_entity_poly.type
_entity_poly.pdbx_seq_one_letter_code
_entity_poly.pdbx_strand_id
1 'polypeptide(L)'
;MLPFLEEEEAPGDLYPEQKLVEAEAGKEPAEPREEKTPDDITEDDVPDINAVVRICFHFWQMQPVEICGEFGYKTMRELNDSRTSPWDAWLTIKQLKQPQKPEEQP
;
A
#
# COMPACT_ATOMS: atom_id res chain seq x y z
N MET A 1 31.60 -31.77 33.53
CA MET A 1 31.31 -30.47 32.91
C MET A 1 31.68 -30.60 31.44
N LEU A 2 30.69 -30.44 30.55
CA LEU A 2 30.69 -30.47 29.07
C LEU A 2 31.12 -31.78 28.35
N PRO A 3 30.25 -32.39 27.52
CA PRO A 3 30.66 -33.31 26.46
C PRO A 3 31.08 -32.51 25.21
N PHE A 4 32.19 -32.91 24.59
CA PHE A 4 32.77 -32.32 23.39
C PHE A 4 32.69 -33.35 22.24
N LEU A 5 31.96 -32.95 21.20
CA LEU A 5 32.11 -33.27 19.77
C LEU A 5 32.86 -34.56 19.36
N GLU A 6 32.15 -35.48 18.72
CA GLU A 6 32.66 -36.50 17.78
C GLU A 6 31.59 -36.57 16.67
N GLU A 7 31.72 -35.78 15.60
CA GLU A 7 32.20 -36.20 14.27
C GLU A 7 31.39 -37.36 13.64
N GLU A 8 30.41 -37.02 12.78
CA GLU A 8 29.97 -37.91 11.70
C GLU A 8 29.74 -37.08 10.43
N GLU A 9 30.72 -37.20 9.53
CA GLU A 9 30.68 -37.14 8.07
C GLU A 9 29.45 -36.48 7.40
N ALA A 10 29.64 -35.31 6.82
CA ALA A 10 28.79 -34.83 5.74
C ALA A 10 29.14 -35.61 4.46
N PRO A 11 28.19 -36.36 3.89
CA PRO A 11 28.06 -36.26 2.44
C PRO A 11 26.59 -36.32 1.97
N GLY A 12 26.31 -35.50 0.96
CA GLY A 12 25.20 -35.75 0.05
C GLY A 12 24.00 -34.84 0.27
N ASP A 13 24.11 -33.60 -0.21
CA ASP A 13 23.19 -33.05 -1.22
C ASP A 13 21.72 -33.56 -1.15
N LEU A 14 21.07 -33.36 -0.01
CA LEU A 14 19.65 -33.63 0.20
C LEU A 14 18.82 -32.34 0.01
N TYR A 15 19.16 -31.54 -1.01
CA TYR A 15 18.23 -30.58 -1.59
C TYR A 15 17.71 -31.14 -2.92
N PRO A 16 16.72 -32.04 -2.91
CA PRO A 16 16.01 -32.35 -4.12
C PRO A 16 15.23 -31.11 -4.57
N GLU A 17 15.72 -30.55 -5.67
CA GLU A 17 15.05 -29.77 -6.71
C GLU A 17 13.91 -28.83 -6.30
N GLN A 18 14.17 -27.55 -6.59
CA GLN A 18 13.18 -26.52 -6.85
C GLN A 18 12.03 -27.05 -7.71
N LYS A 19 10.93 -27.44 -7.05
CA LYS A 19 9.64 -27.57 -7.70
C LYS A 19 8.79 -26.37 -7.32
N LEU A 20 8.95 -25.32 -8.11
CA LEU A 20 7.96 -24.26 -8.27
C LEU A 20 6.57 -24.90 -8.41
N VAL A 21 5.77 -24.76 -7.37
CA VAL A 21 4.32 -24.61 -7.45
C VAL A 21 3.98 -23.47 -6.49
N GLU A 22 4.29 -22.26 -6.94
CA GLU A 22 3.52 -21.08 -6.53
C GLU A 22 2.13 -21.25 -7.13
N ALA A 23 1.15 -21.53 -6.28
CA ALA A 23 -0.25 -21.56 -6.66
C ALA A 23 -1.11 -21.14 -5.48
N GLU A 24 -1.03 -19.86 -5.13
CA GLU A 24 -2.23 -19.06 -4.79
C GLU A 24 -2.10 -17.72 -5.52
N ALA A 25 -2.46 -17.78 -6.80
CA ALA A 25 -2.66 -16.65 -7.68
C ALA A 25 -3.82 -15.80 -7.15
N GLY A 26 -3.46 -14.67 -6.58
CA GLY A 26 -4.30 -13.49 -6.40
C GLY A 26 -3.47 -12.21 -6.44
N LYS A 27 -2.31 -12.25 -7.10
CA LYS A 27 -1.52 -11.07 -7.43
C LYS A 27 -1.97 -10.65 -8.82
N GLU A 28 -3.00 -9.81 -8.86
CA GLU A 28 -3.38 -9.12 -10.09
C GLU A 28 -2.15 -8.44 -10.68
N PRO A 29 -2.05 -8.38 -12.01
CA PRO A 29 -0.82 -8.01 -12.68
C PRO A 29 -0.38 -6.64 -12.18
N ALA A 30 0.92 -6.50 -11.90
CA ALA A 30 1.56 -5.21 -12.04
C ALA A 30 1.48 -4.85 -13.53
N GLU A 31 0.31 -4.37 -13.97
CA GLU A 31 0.18 -3.64 -15.22
C GLU A 31 1.25 -2.55 -15.19
N PRO A 32 1.89 -2.23 -16.34
CA PRO A 32 2.79 -1.11 -16.42
C PRO A 32 1.94 0.15 -16.22
N ARG A 33 1.68 0.48 -14.95
CA ARG A 33 0.89 1.64 -14.59
C ARG A 33 1.77 2.77 -15.06
N GLU A 34 1.31 3.44 -16.12
CA GLU A 34 1.70 4.79 -16.47
C GLU A 34 2.03 5.53 -15.17
N GLU A 35 3.06 6.38 -15.17
CA GLU A 35 3.32 7.31 -14.07
C GLU A 35 2.09 8.24 -13.91
N LYS A 36 0.94 7.69 -13.47
CA LYS A 36 -0.27 8.40 -13.13
C LYS A 36 0.18 9.24 -11.98
N THR A 37 0.19 10.55 -12.14
CA THR A 37 0.44 11.43 -11.02
C THR A 37 -0.82 11.44 -10.14
N PRO A 38 -0.74 11.92 -8.89
CA PRO A 38 -1.94 12.22 -8.10
C PRO A 38 -2.90 13.22 -8.79
N ASP A 39 -2.49 13.88 -9.87
CA ASP A 39 -3.36 14.70 -10.72
C ASP A 39 -4.15 13.91 -11.77
N ASP A 40 -3.73 12.70 -12.10
CA ASP A 40 -4.36 11.83 -13.09
C ASP A 40 -5.47 10.93 -12.50
N ILE A 41 -5.55 10.85 -11.17
CA ILE A 41 -6.60 10.09 -10.47
C ILE A 41 -7.94 10.77 -10.64
N THR A 42 -8.94 10.00 -11.09
CA THR A 42 -10.32 10.46 -11.27
C THR A 42 -11.27 9.85 -10.24
N GLU A 43 -12.51 10.31 -10.18
CA GLU A 43 -13.54 9.76 -9.26
C GLU A 43 -13.77 8.26 -9.49
N ASP A 44 -13.59 7.77 -10.73
CA ASP A 44 -13.73 6.35 -11.08
C ASP A 44 -12.61 5.49 -10.48
N ASP A 45 -11.40 6.04 -10.33
CA ASP A 45 -10.27 5.36 -9.69
C ASP A 45 -10.45 5.19 -8.16
N VAL A 46 -11.34 5.97 -7.53
CA VAL A 46 -11.65 5.90 -6.09
C VAL A 46 -13.12 5.57 -5.82
N PRO A 47 -13.56 4.34 -6.11
CA PRO A 47 -14.93 3.91 -5.84
C PRO A 47 -15.26 3.86 -4.35
N ASP A 48 -14.26 3.72 -3.48
CA ASP A 48 -14.41 3.58 -2.04
C ASP A 48 -13.20 4.09 -1.25
N ILE A 49 -13.36 4.24 0.07
CA ILE A 49 -12.30 4.72 0.97
C ILE A 49 -11.08 3.79 0.96
N ASN A 50 -11.24 2.48 0.72
CA ASN A 50 -10.08 1.60 0.63
C ASN A 50 -9.26 1.88 -0.64
N ALA A 51 -9.92 2.23 -1.75
CA ALA A 51 -9.25 2.69 -2.96
C ALA A 51 -8.43 3.96 -2.70
N VAL A 52 -8.99 4.94 -1.97
CA VAL A 52 -8.26 6.15 -1.53
C VAL A 52 -6.98 5.77 -0.78
N VAL A 53 -7.09 4.86 0.20
CA VAL A 53 -5.92 4.41 0.97
C VAL A 53 -4.88 3.73 0.09
N ARG A 54 -5.28 2.86 -0.84
CA ARG A 54 -4.36 2.21 -1.78
C ARG A 54 -3.62 3.21 -2.66
N ILE A 55 -4.33 4.23 -3.13
CA ILE A 55 -3.78 5.28 -3.99
C ILE A 55 -2.85 6.19 -3.20
N CYS A 56 -3.25 6.63 -2.00
CA CYS A 56 -2.39 7.41 -1.10
C CYS A 56 -1.13 6.64 -0.66
N PHE A 57 -1.25 5.34 -0.42
CA PHE A 57 -0.10 4.49 -0.16
C PHE A 57 0.81 4.39 -1.39
N HIS A 58 0.25 4.28 -2.59
CA HIS A 58 1.03 4.24 -3.82
C HIS A 58 1.86 5.51 -4.02
N PHE A 59 1.25 6.70 -3.86
CA PHE A 59 1.91 7.98 -4.12
C PHE A 59 2.80 8.48 -2.99
N TRP A 60 2.30 8.42 -1.76
CA TRP A 60 2.95 9.05 -0.62
C TRP A 60 3.39 8.04 0.45
N GLN A 61 3.24 6.73 0.18
CA GLN A 61 3.56 5.65 1.13
C GLN A 61 2.84 5.80 2.49
N MET A 62 1.73 6.56 2.51
CA MET A 62 0.96 6.81 3.72
C MET A 62 0.30 5.55 4.24
N GLN A 63 0.43 5.32 5.54
CA GLN A 63 -0.27 4.24 6.20
C GLN A 63 -1.76 4.58 6.39
N PRO A 64 -2.64 3.57 6.40
CA PRO A 64 -4.08 3.78 6.61
C PRO A 64 -4.39 4.55 7.91
N VAL A 65 -3.58 4.35 8.95
CA VAL A 65 -3.73 5.03 10.24
C VAL A 65 -3.44 6.53 10.14
N GLU A 66 -2.48 6.93 9.30
CA GLU A 66 -2.17 8.34 9.06
C GLU A 66 -3.34 8.99 8.35
N ILE A 67 -3.86 8.33 7.30
CA ILE A 67 -5.02 8.81 6.55
C ILE A 67 -6.22 8.99 7.48
N CYS A 68 -6.53 7.99 8.32
CA CYS A 68 -7.60 8.12 9.31
C CYS A 68 -7.36 9.32 10.26
N GLY A 69 -6.11 9.49 10.72
CA GLY A 69 -5.69 10.57 11.59
C GLY A 69 -5.92 11.96 10.97
N GLU A 70 -5.66 12.13 9.66
CA GLU A 70 -5.91 13.40 8.96
C GLU A 70 -7.40 13.79 8.98
N PHE A 71 -8.30 12.81 8.99
CA PHE A 71 -9.76 13.04 9.11
C PHE A 71 -10.26 13.04 10.56
N GLY A 72 -9.37 12.90 11.56
CA GLY A 72 -9.72 12.85 12.97
C GLY A 72 -10.31 11.51 13.43
N TYR A 73 -10.21 10.46 12.62
CA TYR A 73 -10.65 9.10 12.96
C TYR A 73 -9.51 8.26 13.49
N LYS A 74 -9.80 7.32 14.39
CA LYS A 74 -8.78 6.39 14.92
C LYS A 74 -8.67 5.13 14.10
N THR A 75 -9.75 4.74 13.43
CA THR A 75 -9.83 3.49 12.70
C THR A 75 -10.42 3.67 11.30
N MET A 76 -9.96 2.81 10.37
CA MET A 76 -10.53 2.74 9.02
C MET A 76 -12.03 2.47 9.02
N ARG A 77 -12.54 1.78 10.05
CA ARG A 77 -13.96 1.52 10.20
C ARG A 77 -14.76 2.81 10.41
N GLU A 78 -14.28 3.71 11.25
CA GLU A 78 -14.92 5.01 11.48
C GLU A 78 -14.92 5.87 10.22
N LEU A 79 -13.81 5.88 9.48
CA LEU A 79 -13.71 6.61 8.20
C LEU A 79 -14.64 6.01 7.12
N ASN A 80 -14.86 4.69 7.12
CA ASN A 80 -15.84 4.07 6.22
C ASN A 80 -17.30 4.33 6.66
N ASP A 81 -17.55 4.45 7.97
CA ASP A 81 -18.89 4.68 8.54
C ASP A 81 -19.30 6.15 8.47
N SER A 82 -18.34 7.08 8.39
CA SER A 82 -18.57 8.54 8.40
C SER A 82 -19.33 9.07 7.18
N ARG A 83 -19.64 8.22 6.19
CA ARG A 83 -20.22 8.58 4.89
C ARG A 83 -19.42 9.68 4.16
N THR A 84 -18.13 9.82 4.48
CA THR A 84 -17.24 10.69 3.73
C THR A 84 -17.17 10.18 2.30
N SER A 85 -17.37 11.07 1.33
CA SER A 85 -17.24 10.71 -0.08
C SER A 85 -15.78 10.29 -0.33
N PRO A 86 -15.52 9.12 -0.94
CA PRO A 86 -14.17 8.67 -1.27
C PRO A 86 -13.38 9.70 -2.06
N TRP A 87 -14.03 10.33 -3.05
CA TRP A 87 -13.42 11.37 -3.86
C TRP A 87 -13.05 12.61 -3.04
N ASP A 88 -13.92 13.02 -2.10
CA ASP A 88 -13.67 14.16 -1.22
C ASP A 88 -12.50 13.88 -0.26
N ALA A 89 -12.43 12.65 0.26
CA ALA A 89 -11.31 12.20 1.08
C ALA A 89 -9.99 12.23 0.29
N TRP A 90 -10.00 11.73 -0.96
CA TRP A 90 -8.85 11.83 -1.85
C TRP A 90 -8.39 13.27 -2.06
N LEU A 91 -9.32 14.18 -2.42
CA LEU A 91 -9.01 15.59 -2.66
C LEU A 91 -8.43 16.27 -1.42
N THR A 92 -8.95 15.95 -0.23
CA THR A 92 -8.44 16.47 1.04
C THR A 92 -6.99 16.06 1.26
N ILE A 93 -6.66 14.76 1.12
CA ILE A 93 -5.28 14.27 1.26
C ILE A 93 -4.37 14.87 0.19
N LYS A 94 -4.85 14.96 -1.05
CA LYS A 94 -4.10 15.55 -2.16
C LYS A 94 -3.73 17.00 -1.85
N GLN A 95 -4.65 17.82 -1.33
CA GLN A 95 -4.34 19.19 -0.93
C GLN A 95 -3.32 19.27 0.22
N LEU A 96 -3.38 18.33 1.18
CA LEU A 96 -2.45 18.29 2.30
C LEU A 96 -1.03 17.92 1.85
N LYS A 97 -0.89 16.96 0.94
CA LYS A 97 0.41 16.45 0.49
C LYS A 97 1.00 17.23 -0.68
N GLN A 98 0.14 17.79 -1.51
CA GLN A 98 0.51 18.57 -2.68
C GLN A 98 -0.29 19.88 -2.66
N PRO A 99 0.02 20.78 -1.69
CA PRO A 99 -0.62 22.09 -1.65
C PRO A 99 -0.33 22.77 -2.98
N GLN A 100 -1.38 23.05 -3.77
CA GLN A 100 -1.20 23.81 -4.98
C GLN A 100 -0.59 25.15 -4.57
N LYS A 101 0.61 25.44 -5.09
CA LYS A 101 1.27 26.72 -4.86
C LYS A 101 0.23 27.81 -5.15
N PRO A 102 0.00 28.78 -4.25
CA PRO A 102 -0.89 29.88 -4.56
C PRO A 102 -0.35 30.51 -5.84
N GLU A 103 -1.17 30.52 -6.89
CA GLU A 103 -0.86 31.23 -8.13
C GLU A 103 -0.42 32.64 -7.71
N GLU A 104 0.86 32.95 -7.89
CA GLU A 104 1.35 34.31 -7.88
C GLU A 104 0.59 35.03 -8.99
N GLN A 105 -0.46 35.75 -8.59
CA GLN A 105 -1.23 36.60 -9.49
C GLN A 105 -0.28 37.60 -10.14
N PRO A 106 -0.33 37.80 -11.47
CA PRO A 106 0.49 38.79 -12.18
C PRO A 106 0.12 40.23 -11.81
#